data_AF-A0A0F5II35-F1
#
_entry.id   AF-A0A0F5II35-F1
#
_cell.length_a   1.000
_cell.length_b   1.000
_cell.length_c   1.000
_cell.angle_alpha   90.00
_cell.angle_beta   90.00
_cell.angle_gamma   90.00
#
_symmetry.space_group_name_H-M   'P 1'
#
loop_
_entity.id
_entity.type
_entity.pdbx_description
1 polymer ?
#
loop_
_entity_poly.entity_id
_entity_poly.type
_entity_poly.pdbx_seq_one_letter_code
_entity_poly.pdbx_strand_id
1 'polypeptide(L)'
;MLDLSEEIMKRLEETELFRQASCIALYNAIPGEVQTAGFLEKWFEKKQLLLPLIVGDDLRLLPYNGTDSLKPGIFGIMEPIEQETTVDESEIDLIIVPGVAFDRQLNRMGRGKGYYDRLLSTLQAPKIGICFDFQLQDTVPTESFDKKMDMIITEKEIVNG
;
A
#
# COMPACT_ATOMS: atom_id res chain seq x y z
N MET A 1 3.56 5.85 -17.40
CA MET A 1 3.30 5.12 -16.13
C MET A 1 3.40 6.03 -14.92
N LEU A 2 4.36 6.96 -14.85
CA LEU A 2 4.40 7.98 -13.78
C LEU A 2 3.12 8.83 -13.76
N ASP A 3 2.72 9.39 -14.90
CA ASP A 3 1.48 10.19 -15.00
C ASP A 3 0.21 9.41 -14.55
N LEU A 4 0.14 8.11 -14.88
CA LEU A 4 -0.96 7.25 -14.44
C LEU A 4 -0.93 7.03 -12.92
N SER A 5 0.28 6.92 -12.35
CA SER A 5 0.45 6.78 -10.90
C SER A 5 0.03 8.05 -10.17
N GLU A 6 0.37 9.22 -10.70
CA GLU A 6 -0.06 10.50 -10.14
C GLU A 6 -1.58 10.64 -10.16
N GLU A 7 -2.23 10.23 -11.25
CA GLU A 7 -3.68 10.26 -11.37
C GLU A 7 -4.38 9.28 -10.41
N ILE A 8 -3.81 8.09 -10.19
CA ILE A 8 -4.27 7.15 -9.14
C ILE A 8 -4.14 7.80 -7.75
N MET A 9 -2.98 8.39 -7.45
CA MET A 9 -2.73 9.04 -6.16
C MET A 9 -3.64 10.24 -5.92
N LYS A 10 -3.93 11.02 -6.96
CA LYS A 10 -4.88 12.13 -6.87
C LYS A 10 -6.29 11.63 -6.51
N ARG A 11 -6.76 10.55 -7.14
CA ARG A 11 -8.04 9.93 -6.76
C ARG A 11 -8.03 9.44 -5.32
N LEU A 12 -6.93 8.81 -4.88
CA LEU A 12 -6.76 8.40 -3.48
C LEU A 12 -6.92 9.61 -2.52
N GLU A 13 -6.32 10.75 -2.84
CA GLU A 13 -6.43 11.98 -2.04
C GLU A 13 -7.85 12.57 -1.98
N GLU A 14 -8.68 12.25 -2.97
CA GLU A 14 -10.08 12.69 -3.02
C GLU A 14 -11.01 11.80 -2.18
N THR A 15 -10.55 10.62 -1.75
CA THR A 15 -11.34 9.72 -0.90
C THR A 15 -11.49 10.25 0.52
N GLU A 16 -12.64 9.98 1.14
CA GLU A 16 -12.88 10.37 2.53
C GLU A 16 -11.98 9.58 3.50
N LEU A 17 -11.71 8.30 3.20
CA LEU A 17 -10.79 7.45 3.95
C LEU A 17 -9.41 8.11 4.07
N PHE A 18 -8.85 8.62 2.97
CA PHE A 18 -7.56 9.31 3.01
C PHE A 18 -7.62 10.64 3.77
N ARG A 19 -8.68 11.44 3.56
CA ARG A 19 -8.82 12.76 4.18
C ARG A 19 -8.90 12.67 5.70
N GLN A 20 -9.61 11.67 6.22
CA GLN A 20 -9.79 11.43 7.65
C GLN A 20 -8.59 10.72 8.31
N ALA A 21 -7.85 9.90 7.55
CA ALA A 21 -6.71 9.16 8.09
C ALA A 21 -5.54 10.08 8.49
N SER A 22 -5.04 9.90 9.70
CA SER A 22 -3.84 10.58 10.22
C SER A 22 -2.61 9.69 10.13
N CYS A 23 -2.78 8.38 10.34
CA CYS A 23 -1.75 7.36 10.18
C CYS A 23 -2.05 6.45 8.98
N ILE A 24 -1.14 6.41 8.00
CA ILE A 24 -1.34 5.70 6.73
C ILE A 24 -0.15 4.79 6.46
N ALA A 25 -0.41 3.50 6.32
CA ALA A 25 0.56 2.54 5.83
C ALA A 25 0.51 2.45 4.30
N LEU A 26 1.66 2.47 3.64
CA LEU A 26 1.80 2.27 2.20
C LEU A 26 3.13 1.60 1.89
N TYR A 27 3.54 1.54 0.62
CA TYR A 27 4.70 0.77 0.18
C TYR A 27 5.67 1.61 -0.64
N ASN A 28 6.94 1.18 -0.68
CA ASN A 28 7.88 1.65 -1.67
C ASN A 28 7.72 0.83 -2.95
N ALA A 29 7.28 1.51 -4.01
CA ALA A 29 6.94 0.86 -5.26
C ALA A 29 8.16 0.21 -5.93
N ILE A 30 7.96 -0.99 -6.46
CA ILE A 30 8.93 -1.65 -7.34
C ILE A 30 8.50 -1.57 -8.80
N PRO A 31 9.37 -1.96 -9.76
CA PRO A 31 8.99 -1.94 -11.17
C PRO A 31 7.69 -2.72 -11.43
N GLY A 32 6.77 -2.07 -12.15
CA GLY A 32 5.44 -2.58 -12.49
C GLY A 32 4.34 -2.25 -11.48
N GLU A 33 4.66 -1.58 -10.37
CA GLU A 33 3.66 -1.07 -9.42
C GLU A 33 3.38 0.42 -9.62
N VAL A 34 2.23 0.86 -9.10
CA VAL A 34 1.89 2.28 -8.98
C VAL A 34 2.94 2.97 -8.12
N GLN A 35 3.53 4.05 -8.63
CA GLN A 35 4.64 4.74 -7.99
C GLN A 35 4.16 5.63 -6.84
N THR A 36 4.76 5.46 -5.66
CA THR A 36 4.35 6.10 -4.39
C THR A 36 5.33 7.16 -3.90
N ALA A 37 6.53 7.26 -4.47
CA ALA A 37 7.59 8.15 -3.97
C ALA A 37 7.16 9.64 -3.91
N GLY A 38 6.56 10.17 -4.99
CA GLY A 38 6.06 11.55 -5.00
C GLY A 38 4.93 11.81 -3.99
N PHE A 39 4.13 10.78 -3.69
CA PHE A 39 3.07 10.86 -2.70
C PHE A 39 3.63 10.90 -1.27
N LEU A 40 4.65 10.07 -0.99
CA LEU A 40 5.38 10.08 0.28
C LEU A 40 5.96 11.47 0.55
N GLU A 41 6.70 12.04 -0.39
CA GLU A 41 7.30 13.38 -0.28
C GLU A 41 6.27 14.49 -0.07
N LYS A 42 5.07 14.35 -0.65
CA LYS A 42 4.01 15.35 -0.51
C LYS A 42 3.36 15.35 0.87
N TRP A 43 3.30 14.21 1.54
CA TRP A 43 2.44 14.01 2.73
C TRP A 43 3.18 13.69 4.02
N PHE A 44 4.48 13.35 3.99
CA PHE A 44 5.21 12.92 5.20
C PHE A 44 5.26 13.98 6.32
N GLU A 45 5.19 15.27 6.00
CA GLU A 45 5.14 16.35 7.01
C GLU A 45 3.73 16.57 7.58
N LYS A 46 2.70 16.04 6.95
CA LYS A 46 1.28 16.31 7.26
C LYS A 46 0.55 15.12 7.87
N LYS A 47 1.03 13.91 7.59
CA LYS A 47 0.43 12.64 8.01
C LYS A 47 1.55 11.70 8.45
N GLN A 48 1.25 10.82 9.38
CA GLN A 48 2.17 9.77 9.79
C GLN A 48 2.15 8.66 8.73
N LEU A 49 3.20 8.61 7.90
CA LEU A 49 3.32 7.60 6.84
C LEU A 49 4.16 6.43 7.33
N LEU A 50 3.68 5.21 7.10
CA LEU A 50 4.39 3.97 7.47
C LEU A 50 4.78 3.19 6.22
N LEU A 51 5.99 2.65 6.22
CA LEU A 51 6.50 1.80 5.16
C LEU A 51 6.84 0.41 5.69
N PRO A 52 6.60 -0.67 4.92
CA PRO A 52 6.96 -2.01 5.30
C PRO A 52 8.47 -2.22 5.22
N LEU A 53 9.00 -2.83 6.27
CA LEU A 53 10.32 -3.44 6.33
C LEU A 53 10.15 -4.95 6.42
N ILE A 54 10.84 -5.70 5.57
CA ILE A 54 10.84 -7.16 5.63
C ILE A 54 11.71 -7.60 6.81
N VAL A 55 11.13 -8.32 7.77
CA VAL A 55 11.84 -8.89 8.91
C VAL A 55 11.52 -10.39 9.00
N GLY A 56 12.45 -11.22 8.52
CA GLY A 56 12.21 -12.65 8.36
C GLY A 56 11.12 -12.89 7.31
N ASP A 57 10.02 -13.53 7.71
CA ASP A 57 8.86 -13.77 6.86
C ASP A 57 7.74 -12.73 7.06
N ASP A 58 7.90 -11.74 7.94
CA ASP A 58 6.85 -10.76 8.26
C ASP A 58 7.19 -9.35 7.77
N LEU A 59 6.15 -8.50 7.68
CA LEU A 59 6.31 -7.06 7.45
C LEU A 59 6.17 -6.32 8.76
N ARG A 60 7.16 -5.49 9.09
CA ARG A 60 7.04 -4.49 10.14
C ARG A 60 6.78 -3.13 9.51
N LEU A 61 5.83 -2.39 10.05
CA LEU A 61 5.51 -1.04 9.58
C LEU A 61 6.32 -0.03 10.40
N LEU A 62 7.18 0.73 9.71
CA LEU A 62 8.05 1.73 10.33
C LEU A 62 7.71 3.13 9.82
N PRO A 63 7.82 4.18 10.67
CA PRO A 63 7.61 5.55 10.25
C PRO A 63 8.54 5.99 9.12
N TYR A 64 7.99 6.74 8.17
CA TYR A 64 8.70 7.44 7.12
C TYR A 64 8.82 8.92 7.46
N ASN A 65 10.05 9.40 7.61
CA ASN A 65 10.36 10.79 7.98
C ASN A 65 11.13 11.52 6.86
N GLY A 66 10.86 11.18 5.59
CA GLY A 66 11.57 11.69 4.43
C GLY A 66 12.66 10.75 3.91
N THR A 67 13.24 11.08 2.75
CA THR A 67 14.16 10.19 2.03
C THR A 67 15.41 9.80 2.82
N ASP A 68 15.90 10.67 3.70
CA ASP A 68 17.03 10.41 4.60
C ASP A 68 16.75 9.30 5.63
N SER A 69 15.48 8.97 5.86
CA SER A 69 15.06 7.84 6.71
C SER A 69 15.09 6.49 5.99
N LEU A 70 15.54 6.45 4.72
CA LEU A 70 15.61 5.23 3.91
C LEU A 70 17.06 4.78 3.67
N LYS A 71 17.24 3.47 3.54
CA LYS A 71 18.49 2.82 3.12
C LYS A 71 18.23 1.89 1.93
N PRO A 72 19.22 1.62 1.07
CA PRO A 72 19.09 0.57 0.07
C PRO A 72 18.87 -0.80 0.72
N GLY A 73 17.78 -1.47 0.34
CA GLY A 73 17.37 -2.76 0.88
C GLY A 73 17.74 -3.95 0.00
N ILE A 74 17.34 -5.13 0.47
CA ILE A 74 17.44 -6.39 -0.28
C ILE A 74 16.48 -6.24 -1.47
N PHE A 75 16.92 -6.49 -2.71
CA PHE A 75 16.18 -6.24 -3.97
C PHE A 75 16.24 -4.82 -4.56
N GLY A 76 17.09 -3.93 -4.03
CA GLY A 76 17.28 -2.59 -4.64
C GLY A 76 16.11 -1.63 -4.41
N ILE A 77 15.23 -1.99 -3.47
CA ILE A 77 14.13 -1.16 -2.98
C ILE A 77 14.67 -0.34 -1.82
N MET A 78 14.32 0.94 -1.75
CA MET A 78 14.62 1.71 -0.55
C MET A 78 13.74 1.20 0.59
N GLU A 79 14.35 0.93 1.74
CA GLU A 79 13.67 0.42 2.94
C GLU A 79 13.84 1.43 4.07
N PRO A 80 12.84 1.59 4.95
CA PRO A 80 13.03 2.43 6.14
C PRO A 80 14.19 1.90 6.98
N ILE A 81 15.01 2.81 7.49
CA ILE A 81 16.08 2.49 8.43
C ILE A 81 15.41 1.92 9.68
N GLU A 82 15.79 0.69 10.03
CA GLU A 82 15.29 0.03 11.22
C GLU A 82 15.54 0.91 12.45
N GLN A 83 14.46 1.19 13.17
CA GLN A 83 14.45 1.98 14.39
C GLN A 83 13.71 1.19 15.46
N GLU A 84 13.98 1.49 16.73
CA GLU A 84 13.27 0.85 17.85
C GLU A 84 11.78 1.21 17.88
N THR A 85 11.41 2.34 17.26
CA THR A 85 10.03 2.83 17.21
C THR A 85 9.21 2.07 16.17
N THR A 86 8.34 1.19 16.65
CA THR A 86 7.24 0.61 15.86
C THR A 86 5.93 1.31 16.21
N VAL A 87 5.03 1.38 15.24
CA VAL A 87 3.68 1.89 15.44
C VAL A 87 2.75 0.69 15.65
N ASP A 88 1.88 0.77 16.64
CA ASP A 88 0.90 -0.28 16.90
C ASP A 88 -0.09 -0.38 15.72
N GLU A 89 -0.45 -1.59 15.32
CA GLU A 89 -1.40 -1.82 14.21
C GLU A 89 -2.76 -1.15 14.44
N SER A 90 -3.15 -0.93 15.70
CA SER A 90 -4.39 -0.25 16.08
C SER A 90 -4.37 1.26 15.85
N GLU A 91 -3.19 1.87 15.67
CA GLU A 91 -3.07 3.29 15.33
C GLU A 91 -3.20 3.56 13.83
N ILE A 92 -3.22 2.51 13.00
CA ILE A 92 -3.25 2.64 11.55
C ILE A 92 -4.69 2.90 11.09
N ASP A 93 -4.93 4.07 10.52
CA ASP A 93 -6.25 4.48 10.04
C ASP A 93 -6.55 3.97 8.63
N LEU A 94 -5.51 3.70 7.83
CA LEU A 94 -5.63 3.32 6.42
C LEU A 94 -4.39 2.57 5.95
N ILE A 95 -4.57 1.51 5.16
CA ILE A 95 -3.48 0.86 4.43
C ILE A 95 -3.70 0.89 2.92
N ILE A 96 -2.65 1.29 2.19
CA ILE A 96 -2.57 1.25 0.73
C ILE A 96 -1.78 0.01 0.32
N VAL A 97 -2.42 -0.87 -0.44
CA VAL A 97 -1.94 -2.22 -0.71
C VAL A 97 -1.55 -2.37 -2.18
N PRO A 98 -0.32 -2.79 -2.50
CA PRO A 98 0.09 -3.13 -3.86
C PRO A 98 -0.42 -4.51 -4.27
N GLY A 99 -0.53 -4.73 -5.58
CA GLY A 99 -0.88 -6.03 -6.15
C GLY A 99 -0.40 -6.18 -7.60
N VAL A 100 -0.28 -7.42 -8.04
CA VAL A 100 0.00 -7.77 -9.44
C VAL A 100 -1.28 -7.63 -10.26
N ALA A 101 -2.40 -8.04 -9.70
CA ALA A 101 -3.73 -7.91 -10.28
C ALA A 101 -4.78 -7.77 -9.18
N PHE A 102 -5.91 -7.17 -9.56
CA PHE A 102 -7.10 -7.08 -8.73
C PHE A 102 -8.33 -7.43 -9.56
N ASP A 103 -9.46 -7.71 -8.92
CA ASP A 103 -10.74 -7.86 -9.62
C ASP A 103 -11.84 -6.99 -9.03
N ARG A 104 -12.98 -6.92 -9.74
CA ARG A 104 -14.14 -6.13 -9.31
C ARG A 104 -14.88 -6.70 -8.10
N GLN A 105 -14.49 -7.88 -7.62
CA GLN A 105 -14.99 -8.47 -6.36
C GLN A 105 -14.08 -8.13 -5.17
N LEU A 106 -13.18 -7.16 -5.36
CA LEU A 106 -12.21 -6.65 -4.39
C LEU A 106 -11.12 -7.67 -4.02
N ASN A 107 -10.92 -8.69 -4.84
CA ASN A 107 -9.84 -9.63 -4.62
C ASN A 107 -8.51 -9.04 -5.11
N ARG A 108 -7.42 -9.54 -4.52
CA ARG A 108 -6.06 -9.10 -4.82
C ARG A 108 -5.17 -10.31 -5.05
N MET A 109 -4.38 -10.26 -6.12
CA MET A 109 -3.29 -11.20 -6.37
C MET A 109 -1.95 -10.53 -6.05
N GLY A 110 -1.25 -11.02 -5.04
CA GLY A 110 0.10 -10.59 -4.69
C GLY A 110 1.19 -11.24 -5.55
N ARG A 111 2.46 -11.00 -5.20
CA ARG A 111 3.64 -11.60 -5.87
C ARG A 111 4.01 -13.02 -5.38
N GLY A 112 3.15 -13.65 -4.58
CA GLY A 112 3.32 -15.04 -4.12
C GLY A 112 4.22 -15.26 -2.90
N LYS A 113 4.63 -14.20 -2.17
CA LYS A 113 5.43 -14.33 -0.92
C LYS A 113 4.60 -14.30 0.37
N GLY A 114 3.32 -13.95 0.29
CA GLY A 114 2.40 -13.93 1.43
C GLY A 114 2.65 -12.81 2.46
N TYR A 115 3.57 -11.89 2.22
CA TYR A 115 3.91 -10.81 3.16
C TYR A 115 2.70 -9.94 3.53
N TYR A 116 1.98 -9.46 2.52
CA TYR A 116 0.77 -8.67 2.74
C TYR A 116 -0.37 -9.53 3.29
N ASP A 117 -0.49 -10.80 2.91
CA ASP A 117 -1.58 -11.64 3.39
C ASP A 117 -1.45 -11.90 4.91
N ARG A 118 -0.22 -12.04 5.41
CA ARG A 118 0.08 -12.09 6.85
C ARG A 118 -0.25 -10.76 7.54
N LEU A 119 0.26 -9.63 7.04
CA LEU A 119 0.00 -8.31 7.62
C LEU A 119 -1.50 -7.96 7.65
N LEU A 120 -2.21 -8.22 6.55
CA LEU A 120 -3.64 -7.92 6.44
C LEU A 120 -4.51 -8.86 7.28
N SER A 121 -3.97 -10.00 7.73
CA SER A 121 -4.71 -10.93 8.58
C SER A 121 -4.89 -10.41 10.01
N THR A 122 -3.97 -9.57 10.48
CA THR A 122 -4.01 -8.95 11.82
C THR A 122 -4.60 -7.53 11.78
N LEU A 123 -4.33 -6.79 10.69
CA LEU A 123 -4.72 -5.39 10.55
C LEU A 123 -6.23 -5.16 10.31
N GLN A 124 -6.85 -4.38 11.18
CA GLN A 124 -8.28 -4.02 11.10
C GLN A 124 -8.57 -2.76 10.26
N ALA A 125 -7.55 -1.99 9.91
CA ALA A 125 -7.68 -0.77 9.12
C ALA A 125 -8.34 -1.03 7.73
N PRO A 126 -9.10 -0.06 7.18
CA PRO A 126 -9.53 -0.06 5.79
C PRO A 126 -8.37 -0.28 4.81
N LYS A 127 -8.62 -1.08 3.77
CA LYS A 127 -7.64 -1.57 2.80
C LYS A 127 -7.98 -1.03 1.42
N ILE A 128 -7.14 -0.16 0.89
CA ILE A 128 -7.29 0.35 -0.48
C ILE A 128 -6.23 -0.30 -1.37
N GLY A 129 -6.70 -1.09 -2.33
CA GLY A 129 -5.87 -1.58 -3.42
C GLY A 129 -5.63 -0.50 -4.46
N ILE A 130 -4.40 -0.31 -4.90
CA ILE A 130 -4.09 0.57 -6.04
C ILE A 130 -3.42 -0.22 -7.15
N CYS A 131 -3.87 -0.03 -8.38
CA CYS A 131 -3.30 -0.68 -9.54
C CYS A 131 -3.56 0.11 -10.83
N PHE A 132 -2.83 -0.20 -11.88
CA PHE A 132 -3.18 0.31 -13.21
C PHE A 132 -4.43 -0.41 -13.74
N ASP A 133 -5.21 0.24 -14.60
CA ASP A 133 -6.44 -0.28 -15.17
C ASP A 133 -6.23 -1.64 -15.88
N PHE A 134 -5.10 -1.83 -16.54
CA PHE A 134 -4.78 -3.12 -17.18
C PHE A 134 -4.50 -4.25 -16.17
N GLN A 135 -4.28 -3.95 -14.89
CA GLN A 135 -4.13 -4.92 -13.81
C GLN A 135 -5.48 -5.25 -13.15
N LEU A 136 -6.53 -4.50 -13.46
CA LEU A 136 -7.90 -4.83 -13.07
C LEU A 136 -8.46 -5.87 -14.05
N GLN A 137 -8.71 -7.07 -13.53
CA GLN A 137 -9.15 -8.24 -14.30
C GLN A 137 -10.61 -8.58 -13.95
N ASP A 138 -11.25 -9.41 -14.79
CA ASP A 138 -12.59 -9.92 -14.51
C ASP A 138 -12.62 -10.79 -13.25
N THR A 139 -11.60 -11.63 -13.09
CA THR A 139 -11.38 -12.47 -11.91
C THR A 139 -9.89 -12.65 -11.68
N VAL A 140 -9.49 -12.74 -10.42
CA VAL A 140 -8.13 -13.16 -10.04
C VAL A 140 -8.18 -14.45 -9.21
N PRO A 141 -7.14 -15.31 -9.28
CA PRO A 141 -7.03 -16.45 -8.39
C PRO A 141 -6.99 -15.98 -6.94
N THR A 142 -7.80 -16.60 -6.08
CA THR A 142 -7.84 -16.33 -4.65
C THR A 142 -7.76 -17.62 -3.84
N GLU A 143 -7.18 -17.51 -2.66
CA GLU A 143 -7.18 -18.53 -1.63
C GLU A 143 -8.12 -18.13 -0.49
N SER A 144 -8.57 -19.11 0.30
CA SER A 144 -9.57 -18.88 1.36
C SER A 144 -9.10 -17.95 2.48
N PHE A 145 -7.78 -17.74 2.60
CA PHE A 145 -7.19 -16.85 3.60
C PHE A 145 -6.90 -15.45 3.05
N ASP A 146 -7.10 -15.20 1.75
CA ASP A 146 -6.86 -13.90 1.15
C ASP A 146 -7.86 -12.87 1.68
N LYS A 147 -7.32 -11.71 2.06
CA LYS A 147 -8.13 -10.58 2.52
C LYS A 147 -8.53 -9.72 1.34
N LYS A 148 -9.84 -9.52 1.19
CA LYS A 148 -10.40 -8.56 0.24
C LYS A 148 -10.01 -7.13 0.62
N MET A 149 -9.88 -6.31 -0.41
CA MET A 149 -9.79 -4.86 -0.23
C MET A 149 -11.18 -4.30 0.11
N ASP A 150 -11.22 -3.12 0.68
CA ASP A 150 -12.46 -2.37 0.90
C ASP A 150 -12.76 -1.45 -0.30
N MET A 151 -11.70 -1.06 -1.04
CA MET A 151 -11.78 -0.23 -2.24
C MET A 151 -10.60 -0.55 -3.17
N ILE A 152 -10.81 -0.44 -4.48
CA ILE A 152 -9.74 -0.47 -5.49
C ILE A 152 -9.77 0.83 -6.29
N ILE A 153 -8.60 1.42 -6.51
CA ILE A 153 -8.44 2.64 -7.31
C ILE A 153 -7.53 2.36 -8.52
N THR A 154 -8.00 2.75 -9.70
CA THR A 154 -7.20 2.77 -10.94
C THR A 154 -7.11 4.19 -11.49
N GLU A 155 -6.33 4.37 -12.56
CA GLU A 155 -6.27 5.65 -13.27
C GLU A 155 -7.56 5.98 -14.04
N LYS A 156 -8.55 5.07 -14.06
CA LYS A 156 -9.83 5.25 -14.76
C LYS A 156 -11.02 5.30 -13.82
N GLU A 157 -11.03 4.53 -12.75
CA GLU A 157 -12.21 4.38 -11.88
C GLU A 157 -11.86 4.05 -10.43
N ILE A 158 -12.90 4.08 -9.58
CA ILE A 158 -12.88 3.58 -8.20
C ILE A 158 -13.92 2.47 -8.10
N VAL A 159 -13.50 1.30 -7.63
CA VAL A 159 -14.37 0.15 -7.36
C VAL A 159 -14.58 0.05 -5.86
N ASN A 160 -15.84 0.04 -5.42
CA ASN A 160 -16.24 -0.09 -4.01
C ASN A 160 -16.89 -1.45 -3.76
N GLY A 161 -16.78 -1.93 -2.52
CA GLY A 161 -17.47 -3.14 -2.04
C GLY A 161 -18.93 -2.94 -1.68
#